data_AF-A0A7J3KHN0-F1
#
_entry.id   AF-A0A7J3KHN0-F1
#
_cell.length_a   1.000
_cell.length_b   1.000
_cell.length_c   1.000
_cell.angle_alpha   90.00
_cell.angle_beta   90.00
_cell.angle_gamma   90.00
#
_symmetry.space_group_name_H-M   'P 1'
#
loop_
_entity.id
_entity.type
_entity.pdbx_description
1 polymer ?
#
loop_
_entity_poly.entity_id
_entity_poly.type
_entity_poly.pdbx_seq_one_letter_code
_entity_poly.pdbx_strand_id
1 'polypeptide(L)' 'LYSKYRRNMIPIKEFIETLRNNGFKASRTHMDPRGIKTNATIRNLEELFNLKN' A
#
# COMPACT_ATOMS: atom_id res chain seq x y z
N LEU A 1 1.48 -4.36 -6.60
CA LEU A 1 2.21 -5.13 -5.55
C LEU A 1 1.62 -6.52 -5.31
N TYR A 2 0.39 -6.65 -4.81
CA TYR A 2 -0.20 -7.97 -4.46
C TYR A 2 -0.12 -9.03 -5.57
N SER A 3 -0.49 -8.67 -6.80
CA SER A 3 -0.37 -9.59 -7.95
C SER A 3 1.08 -9.97 -8.28
N LYS A 4 2.04 -9.03 -8.13
CA LYS A 4 3.47 -9.27 -8.38
C LYS A 4 4.02 -10.31 -7.41
N TYR A 5 3.60 -10.26 -6.15
CA TYR A 5 4.04 -11.17 -5.08
C TYR A 5 3.11 -12.38 -4.86
N ARG A 6 2.11 -12.58 -5.73
CA ARG A 6 1.06 -13.62 -5.61
C ARG A 6 0.45 -13.73 -4.20
N ARG A 7 0.16 -12.59 -3.57
CA ARG A 7 -0.49 -12.53 -2.24
C ARG A 7 -1.92 -12.03 -2.33
N ASN A 8 -2.74 -12.47 -1.37
CA ASN A 8 -4.09 -11.94 -1.19
C ASN A 8 -4.04 -10.45 -0.84
N MET A 9 -4.87 -9.67 -1.53
CA MET A 9 -4.97 -8.24 -1.31
C MET A 9 -5.68 -7.98 0.02
N ILE A 10 -5.00 -7.30 0.95
CA ILE A 10 -5.66 -6.79 2.15
C ILE A 10 -6.63 -5.67 1.75
N PRO A 11 -7.66 -5.38 2.56
CA PRO A 11 -8.55 -4.27 2.30
C PRO A 11 -7.79 -2.95 2.07
N ILE A 12 -8.18 -2.21 1.02
CA ILE A 12 -7.51 -0.94 0.64
C ILE A 12 -7.39 0.02 1.82
N LYS A 13 -8.44 0.09 2.65
CA LYS A 13 -8.45 0.92 3.86
C LYS A 13 -7.34 0.52 4.83
N GLU A 14 -7.17 -0.77 5.10
CA GLU A 14 -6.10 -1.27 5.98
C GLU A 14 -4.70 -0.99 5.41
N PHE A 15 -4.53 -1.09 4.09
CA PHE A 15 -3.26 -0.75 3.47
C PHE A 15 -2.96 0.75 3.58
N ILE A 16 -3.96 1.60 3.40
CA ILE A 16 -3.82 3.06 3.60
C ILE A 16 -3.45 3.38 5.05
N GLU A 17 -4.11 2.76 6.03
CA GLU A 17 -3.79 2.95 7.45
C GLU A 17 -2.39 2.44 7.79
N THR A 18 -1.97 1.31 7.20
CA THR A 18 -0.60 0.80 7.35
C THR A 18 0.42 1.84 6.85
N LEU A 19 0.19 2.46 5.69
CA LEU A 19 1.06 3.50 5.17
C LEU A 19 1.11 4.73 6.08
N ARG A 20 -0.04 5.18 6.59
CA ARG A 20 -0.14 6.33 7.51
C ARG A 20 0.57 6.08 8.83
N ASN A 21 0.41 4.88 9.40
CA ASN A 21 1.09 4.47 10.64
C ASN A 21 2.61 4.43 10.49
N ASN A 22 3.12 4.26 9.26
CA ASN A 22 4.55 4.33 8.95
C ASN A 22 5.00 5.74 8.51
N GLY A 23 4.20 6.78 8.75
CA GLY A 23 4.56 8.18 8.50
C GLY A 23 4.36 8.64 7.05
N PHE A 24 3.77 7.82 6.17
CA PHE A 24 3.52 8.20 4.79
C PHE A 24 2.16 8.89 4.62
N LYS A 25 2.09 9.84 3.68
CA LYS A 25 0.82 10.40 3.21
C LYS A 25 0.19 9.36 2.28
N ALA A 26 -1.02 8.89 2.59
CA ALA A 26 -1.74 7.92 1.76
C ALA A 26 -3.25 8.24 1.71
N SER A 27 -3.83 8.09 0.52
CA SER A 27 -5.26 8.33 0.25
C SER A 27 -5.74 7.53 -0.96
N ARG A 28 -7.06 7.32 -1.07
CA ARG A 28 -7.65 6.78 -2.31
C ARG A 28 -7.59 7.82 -3.41
N THR A 29 -7.54 7.37 -4.65
CA THR A 29 -7.70 8.24 -5.82
C THR A 29 -9.01 7.91 -6.54
N HIS A 30 -9.61 8.91 -7.19
CA HIS A 30 -10.78 8.71 -8.05
C HIS A 30 -10.42 8.03 -9.38
N MET A 31 -9.14 8.01 -9.75
CA MET A 31 -8.66 7.48 -11.04
C MET A 31 -8.78 5.95 -11.14
N ASP A 32 -8.69 5.25 -10.01
CA ASP A 32 -8.81 3.79 -9.97
C ASP A 32 -9.47 3.40 -8.63
N PRO A 33 -10.50 2.53 -8.64
CA PRO A 33 -11.20 2.13 -7.42
C PRO A 33 -10.30 1.42 -6.41
N ARG A 34 -9.21 0.81 -6.87
CA ARG A 34 -8.13 0.17 -6.08
C ARG A 34 -6.87 1.04 -6.00
N GLY A 35 -6.87 2.20 -6.64
CA GLY A 35 -5.75 3.13 -6.67
C GLY A 35 -5.53 3.83 -5.34
N ILE A 36 -4.26 3.95 -4.98
CA ILE A 36 -3.81 4.64 -3.77
C ILE A 36 -2.75 5.65 -4.17
N LYS A 37 -2.98 6.92 -3.82
CA LYS A 37 -2.00 7.99 -3.97
C LYS A 37 -1.19 8.07 -2.68
N THR A 38 0.13 7.94 -2.81
CA THR A 38 1.05 8.03 -1.68
C THR A 38 2.36 8.71 -2.07
N ASN A 39 3.05 9.27 -1.08
CA ASN A 39 4.44 9.75 -1.23
C ASN A 39 5.49 8.66 -0.96
N ALA A 40 5.07 7.44 -0.59
CA ALA A 40 5.98 6.30 -0.44
C ALA A 40 6.58 5.89 -1.79
N THR A 41 7.87 5.61 -1.82
CA THR A 41 8.53 5.06 -3.02
C THR A 41 8.19 3.57 -3.18
N ILE A 42 8.37 3.02 -4.38
CA ILE A 42 8.19 1.58 -4.61
C ILE A 42 9.02 0.75 -3.63
N ARG A 43 10.26 1.15 -3.35
CA ARG A 43 11.13 0.47 -2.38
C ARG A 43 10.51 0.44 -0.98
N ASN A 44 9.98 1.56 -0.49
CA ASN A 44 9.31 1.59 0.82
C ASN A 44 8.10 0.66 0.85
N LEU A 45 7.33 0.61 -0.25
CA LEU A 45 6.19 -0.30 -0.36
C LEU A 45 6.63 -1.76 -0.32
N GLU A 46 7.73 -2.13 -0.99
CA GLU A 46 8.29 -3.48 -0.97
C GLU A 46 8.84 -3.87 0.40
N GLU A 47 9.50 -2.96 1.11
CA GLU A 47 9.98 -3.15 2.49
C GLU A 47 8.81 -3.43 3.44
N LEU A 48 7.75 -2.61 3.41
CA LEU A 48 6.53 -2.83 4.21
C LEU A 48 5.83 -4.15 3.86
N PHE A 49 5.91 -4.58 2.62
CA PHE A 49 5.34 -5.85 2.16
C PHE A 49 6.13 -7.06 2.67
N ASN A 50 7.46 -6.94 2.74
CA ASN A 50 8.36 -8.00 3.19
C ASN A 50 8.43 -8.13 4.72
N LEU A 51 8.24 -7.02 5.46
CA LEU A 51 8.22 -7.00 6.94
C LEU A 51 7.02 -7.74 7.56
N LYS A 52 5.99 -8.06 6.78
CA LYS A 52 4.85 -8.89 7.24
C LYS A 52 5.08 -10.41 7.05
N ASN A 53 6.33 -10.85 6.84
CA ASN A 53 6.74 -12.26 6.95
C ASN A 53 7.34 -12.54 8.32
#